data_AF-A0A9P7Z3E5-F1
#
_entry.id   AF-A0A9P7Z3E5-F1
#
_cell.length_a   1.000
_cell.length_b   1.000
_cell.length_c   1.000
_cell.angle_alpha   90.00
_cell.angle_beta   90.00
_cell.angle_gamma   90.00
#
_symmetry.space_group_name_H-M   'P 1'
#
loop_
_entity.id
_entity.type
_entity.pdbx_description
1 polymer ?
#
loop_
_entity_poly.entity_id
_entity_poly.type
_entity_poly.pdbx_seq_one_letter_code
_entity_poly.pdbx_strand_id
1 'polypeptide(L)'
;MAYNKDDEARGRTSRSDSCSTDWSCIDVDEFDALFITANPKPDEKYPAKLHSRKVAKHLGEKHGLIYLPGLPTKLYEDSDNEENFRQRRYFFYLSGMNIPDCAVTYNIYDDVLTAFIPPQNSGREVMYQGQKATQEEVKVKYDVDEVLLITSLTDHLNHFAHKDLGKIFVLNRRQAPHNLVAQNLGFWEGRNNEPPEVQCSASVARNRCATCARFNQECVIPQANAEPLTYHPEVAPEGYYMHRFPELQSPFSHQKTSPFDFSRLAAAMNASRVIKTPFELKLMRKANAISAAAHKNVLRAIKFLDNESEIEAIFTGVCITLHAKQQSYGVIAASGENASTLHYVANNESLKGRQLVCLDAGCDWQCYASDVTRTFPISGKFTKESKEIYDIVEEMQESCIKMVRPGTNFRDVHINAHEVAVRGLMKLGILHSGSFDDILKSGASVAFFLHGLGHYMGLEVHDVGDGGALLSLNRIQYDMSATTLDIKQPQTASPAGEYNMLYGMTERAWLKNFHEILKEDILSPTSILAPNQVITVEPGIYFSRYALGLFLENKDISKYINVPLLDKYYAVGGVRIEDDILVTEDGYENLTTAPKGQAALDIINDADADEGHVRMGRKWFT
;
A
#
# COMPACT_ATOMS: atom_id res chain seq x y z
N MET A 1 -69.36 19.85 46.80
CA MET A 1 -68.85 20.98 47.62
C MET A 1 -67.83 21.71 46.77
N ALA A 2 -68.08 22.98 46.50
CA ALA A 2 -67.30 23.82 45.61
C ALA A 2 -65.94 24.19 46.24
N TYR A 3 -64.90 24.34 45.42
CA TYR A 3 -64.23 25.63 45.22
C TYR A 3 -63.34 25.59 43.96
N ASN A 4 -63.65 26.51 43.05
CA ASN A 4 -62.89 26.87 41.83
C ASN A 4 -61.66 27.72 42.18
N LYS A 5 -60.63 27.60 41.34
CA LYS A 5 -59.95 28.67 40.56
C LYS A 5 -58.78 28.01 39.80
N ASP A 6 -58.92 27.76 38.49
CA ASP A 6 -58.57 28.66 37.36
C ASP A 6 -57.06 28.94 37.32
N ASP A 7 -56.28 28.87 36.25
CA ASP A 7 -56.33 28.53 34.82
C ASP A 7 -54.81 28.40 34.46
N GLU A 8 -54.31 27.69 33.44
CA GLU A 8 -54.37 28.08 32.04
C GLU A 8 -53.79 26.96 31.14
N ALA A 9 -54.55 26.65 30.08
CA ALA A 9 -54.12 26.37 28.71
C ALA A 9 -52.93 25.41 28.43
N ARG A 10 -53.26 24.18 28.03
CA ARG A 10 -52.46 23.40 27.05
C ARG A 10 -53.34 22.95 25.89
N GLY A 11 -53.42 23.81 24.87
CA GLY A 11 -54.02 23.51 23.57
C GLY A 11 -53.02 22.85 22.62
N ARG A 12 -53.46 21.79 21.95
CA ARG A 12 -52.80 21.08 20.84
C ARG A 12 -52.54 22.01 19.64
N THR A 13 -51.45 21.77 18.90
CA THR A 13 -51.47 21.61 17.42
C THR A 13 -50.16 21.01 16.86
N SER A 14 -50.33 20.10 15.89
CA SER A 14 -49.48 19.77 14.73
C SER A 14 -47.97 19.51 14.91
N ARG A 15 -47.55 18.25 14.74
CA ARG A 15 -46.20 17.90 14.28
C ARG A 15 -46.19 17.86 12.75
N SER A 16 -45.49 18.82 12.16
CA SER A 16 -44.98 18.79 10.80
C SER A 16 -43.48 18.55 10.83
N ASP A 17 -42.99 17.82 9.83
CA ASP A 17 -41.62 17.40 9.63
C ASP A 17 -40.60 18.55 9.62
N SER A 18 -39.52 18.38 10.38
CA SER A 18 -38.21 18.97 10.05
C SER A 18 -37.09 18.15 10.67
N CYS A 19 -36.34 17.47 9.81
CA CYS A 19 -35.08 16.80 10.12
C CYS A 19 -34.04 17.88 10.48
N SER A 20 -33.57 17.89 11.74
CA SER A 20 -32.36 18.61 12.14
C SER A 20 -31.38 17.61 12.73
N THR A 21 -30.38 17.22 11.93
CA THR A 21 -29.18 16.51 12.40
C THR A 21 -28.21 17.50 13.00
N ASP A 22 -28.24 17.60 14.33
CA ASP A 22 -27.20 18.21 15.13
C ASP A 22 -26.23 17.09 15.56
N TRP A 23 -24.96 17.16 15.13
CA TRP A 23 -23.92 16.16 15.39
C TRP A 23 -22.92 16.63 16.45
N SER A 24 -23.28 17.60 17.29
CA SER A 24 -22.34 18.25 18.22
C SER A 24 -22.45 17.76 19.67
N CYS A 25 -22.29 16.46 19.92
CA CYS A 25 -21.88 15.94 21.25
C CYS A 25 -21.77 14.41 21.24
N ILE A 26 -20.55 13.89 21.23
CA ILE A 26 -20.28 12.54 21.73
C ILE A 26 -19.31 12.71 22.89
N ASP A 27 -19.89 12.70 24.10
CA ASP A 27 -19.14 12.57 25.34
C ASP A 27 -18.79 11.09 25.49
N VAL A 28 -17.51 10.76 25.46
CA VAL A 28 -17.00 9.38 25.55
C VAL A 28 -16.50 9.14 26.96
N ASP A 29 -17.44 9.09 27.89
CA ASP A 29 -17.15 8.67 29.26
C ASP A 29 -16.87 7.17 29.31
N GLU A 30 -15.94 6.83 30.20
CA GLU A 30 -15.35 5.52 30.44
C GLU A 30 -16.39 4.40 30.63
N PHE A 31 -16.06 3.23 30.08
CA PHE A 31 -16.72 1.94 30.31
C PHE A 31 -17.98 1.55 29.50
N ASP A 32 -18.10 1.98 28.24
CA ASP A 32 -19.05 1.39 27.27
C ASP A 32 -18.41 1.01 25.91
N ALA A 33 -17.23 0.39 25.93
CA ALA A 33 -16.67 -0.29 24.74
C ALA A 33 -17.39 -1.60 24.38
N LEU A 34 -18.66 -1.76 24.79
CA LEU A 34 -19.54 -2.84 24.37
C LEU A 34 -20.73 -2.23 23.62
N PHE A 35 -20.76 -2.53 22.33
CA PHE A 35 -21.81 -2.21 21.36
C PHE A 35 -21.84 -0.76 20.87
N ILE A 36 -21.00 -0.47 19.86
CA ILE A 36 -21.43 0.40 18.76
C ILE A 36 -22.63 -0.31 18.10
N THR A 37 -23.83 -0.08 18.62
CA THR A 37 -25.07 -0.42 17.94
C THR A 37 -25.42 0.74 17.01
N ALA A 38 -24.59 0.94 15.98
CA ALA A 38 -25.20 1.23 14.70
C ALA A 38 -25.92 -0.06 14.34
N ASN A 39 -27.24 -0.15 14.57
CA ASN A 39 -28.04 -1.28 14.09
C ASN A 39 -27.65 -1.52 12.63
N PRO A 40 -26.90 -2.60 12.31
CA PRO A 40 -26.53 -2.85 10.94
C PRO A 40 -27.84 -3.06 10.19
N LYS A 41 -28.06 -2.33 9.10
CA LYS A 41 -29.03 -2.80 8.11
C LYS A 41 -28.64 -4.25 7.81
N PRO A 42 -29.57 -5.20 7.93
CA PRO A 42 -29.29 -6.57 7.54
C PRO A 42 -28.74 -6.55 6.11
N ASP A 43 -27.56 -7.13 5.92
CA ASP A 43 -27.05 -7.61 4.62
C ASP A 43 -26.64 -6.57 3.57
N GLU A 44 -25.96 -5.47 3.94
CA GLU A 44 -25.24 -4.66 2.94
C GLU A 44 -23.98 -5.40 2.47
N LYS A 45 -24.02 -6.02 1.28
CA LYS A 45 -22.87 -6.67 0.63
C LYS A 45 -21.84 -5.65 0.13
N TYR A 46 -20.59 -6.08 0.04
CA TYR A 46 -19.57 -5.35 -0.71
C TYR A 46 -20.05 -5.12 -2.15
N PRO A 47 -20.02 -3.90 -2.71
CA PRO A 47 -20.70 -3.57 -3.96
C PRO A 47 -19.84 -3.95 -5.19
N ALA A 48 -19.49 -5.22 -5.30
CA ALA A 48 -18.62 -5.78 -6.34
C ALA A 48 -19.15 -5.52 -7.76
N LYS A 49 -20.48 -5.61 -7.99
CA LYS A 49 -21.07 -5.30 -9.30
C LYS A 49 -20.94 -3.83 -9.67
N LEU A 50 -21.13 -2.93 -8.71
CA LEU A 50 -20.91 -1.51 -8.92
C LEU A 50 -19.46 -1.23 -9.31
N HIS A 51 -18.50 -1.83 -8.59
CA HIS A 51 -17.08 -1.70 -8.91
C HIS A 51 -16.75 -2.24 -10.31
N SER A 52 -17.31 -3.39 -10.67
CA SER A 52 -17.13 -3.99 -11.99
C SER A 52 -17.63 -3.08 -13.12
N ARG A 53 -18.81 -2.49 -12.95
CA ARG A 53 -19.37 -1.50 -13.89
C ARG A 53 -18.53 -0.22 -13.94
N LYS A 54 -18.00 0.27 -12.81
CA LYS A 54 -17.06 1.41 -12.76
C LYS A 54 -15.80 1.12 -13.58
N VAL A 55 -15.22 -0.07 -13.44
CA VAL A 55 -14.01 -0.47 -14.18
C VAL A 55 -14.30 -0.56 -15.67
N ALA A 56 -15.40 -1.22 -16.07
CA ALA A 56 -15.78 -1.31 -17.48
C ALA A 56 -16.04 0.06 -18.12
N LYS A 57 -16.65 0.99 -17.37
CA LYS A 57 -16.83 2.37 -17.82
C LYS A 57 -15.49 3.07 -18.09
N HIS A 58 -14.50 2.95 -17.20
CA HIS A 58 -13.17 3.53 -17.40
C HIS A 58 -12.37 2.83 -18.50
N LEU A 59 -12.61 1.53 -18.71
CA LEU A 59 -12.00 0.78 -19.79
C LEU A 59 -12.48 1.24 -21.17
N GLY A 60 -13.70 1.81 -21.23
CA GLY A 60 -14.29 2.36 -22.46
C GLY A 60 -14.76 1.28 -23.44
N GLU A 61 -14.94 0.05 -22.96
CA GLU A 61 -15.27 -1.11 -23.78
C GLU A 61 -16.71 -1.57 -23.54
N LYS A 62 -17.38 -2.01 -24.60
CA LYS A 62 -18.75 -2.56 -24.54
C LYS A 62 -18.79 -4.09 -24.56
N HIS A 63 -17.72 -4.70 -25.07
CA HIS A 63 -17.60 -6.14 -25.24
C HIS A 63 -16.22 -6.58 -24.76
N GLY A 64 -16.18 -7.60 -23.90
CA GLY A 64 -14.94 -8.11 -23.35
C GLY A 64 -15.14 -8.77 -22.00
N LEU A 65 -14.10 -9.50 -21.57
CA LEU A 65 -14.07 -10.21 -20.31
C LEU A 65 -12.93 -9.67 -19.47
N ILE A 66 -13.22 -9.12 -18.30
CA ILE A 66 -12.18 -8.84 -17.31
C ILE A 66 -11.88 -10.15 -16.59
N TYR A 67 -10.60 -10.52 -16.47
CA TYR A 67 -10.15 -11.69 -15.71
C TYR A 67 -9.10 -11.28 -14.68
N LEU A 68 -9.34 -11.68 -13.42
CA LEU A 68 -8.42 -11.47 -12.31
C LEU A 68 -8.25 -12.77 -11.51
N PRO A 69 -7.02 -13.32 -11.41
CA PRO A 69 -6.75 -14.38 -10.44
C PRO A 69 -6.66 -13.79 -9.02
N GLY A 70 -7.16 -14.54 -8.04
CA GLY A 70 -6.92 -14.28 -6.63
C GLY A 70 -5.49 -14.60 -6.21
N LEU A 71 -5.15 -14.36 -4.94
CA LEU A 71 -3.91 -14.84 -4.34
C LEU A 71 -4.04 -16.34 -4.04
N PRO A 72 -3.11 -17.18 -4.50
CA PRO A 72 -3.09 -18.58 -4.11
C PRO A 72 -2.64 -18.73 -2.65
N THR A 73 -3.04 -19.83 -2.01
CA THR A 73 -2.45 -20.24 -0.73
C THR A 73 -0.95 -20.46 -0.92
N LYS A 74 -0.14 -19.95 0.01
CA LYS A 74 1.32 -20.09 -0.02
C LYS A 74 1.79 -20.62 1.31
N LEU A 75 2.72 -21.57 1.26
CA LEU A 75 3.41 -22.09 2.43
C LEU A 75 4.75 -21.38 2.58
N TYR A 76 5.23 -21.28 3.82
CA TYR A 76 6.61 -20.88 4.08
C TYR A 76 7.59 -21.86 3.40
N GLU A 77 8.75 -21.36 2.99
CA GLU A 77 9.79 -22.17 2.34
C GLU A 77 10.14 -23.40 3.20
N ASP A 78 10.12 -24.57 2.58
CA ASP A 78 10.36 -25.88 3.22
C ASP A 78 9.51 -26.17 4.48
N SER A 79 8.31 -25.58 4.58
CA SER A 79 7.38 -25.76 5.70
C SER A 79 5.97 -26.08 5.24
N ASP A 80 5.22 -26.81 6.07
CA ASP A 80 3.78 -27.05 5.92
C ASP A 80 2.92 -25.94 6.54
N ASN A 81 3.54 -24.88 7.09
CA ASN A 81 2.83 -23.73 7.62
C ASN A 81 2.44 -22.76 6.51
N GLU A 82 1.17 -22.34 6.50
CA GLU A 82 0.66 -21.32 5.61
C GLU A 82 1.17 -19.92 5.99
N GLU A 83 1.52 -19.13 4.98
CA GLU A 83 1.77 -17.69 5.14
C GLU A 83 0.46 -16.96 5.47
N ASN A 84 0.58 -15.82 6.16
CA ASN A 84 -0.58 -14.97 6.44
C ASN A 84 -1.26 -14.54 5.13
N PHE A 85 -2.54 -14.87 4.99
CA PHE A 85 -3.31 -14.57 3.79
C PHE A 85 -3.90 -13.16 3.80
N ARG A 86 -3.62 -12.41 2.73
CA ARG A 86 -4.30 -11.15 2.39
C ARG A 86 -4.53 -11.10 0.89
N GLN A 87 -5.76 -10.87 0.44
CA GLN A 87 -6.10 -10.92 -0.98
C GLN A 87 -5.38 -9.85 -1.83
N ARG A 88 -5.18 -10.16 -3.12
CA ARG A 88 -4.77 -9.17 -4.13
C ARG A 88 -5.78 -8.02 -4.21
N ARG A 89 -5.34 -6.79 -4.01
CA ARG A 89 -6.19 -5.57 -4.05
C ARG A 89 -7.10 -5.43 -5.27
N TYR A 90 -6.63 -5.73 -6.48
CA TYR A 90 -7.46 -5.59 -7.68
C TYR A 90 -8.55 -6.66 -7.73
N PHE A 91 -8.20 -7.90 -7.39
CA PHE A 91 -9.17 -8.98 -7.27
C PHE A 91 -10.23 -8.65 -6.21
N PHE A 92 -9.78 -8.19 -5.03
CA PHE A 92 -10.67 -7.81 -3.95
C PHE A 92 -11.59 -6.66 -4.36
N TYR A 93 -11.06 -5.61 -5.01
CA TYR A 93 -11.88 -4.49 -5.50
C TYR A 93 -13.03 -4.93 -6.42
N LEU A 94 -12.80 -5.95 -7.25
CA LEU A 94 -13.80 -6.43 -8.21
C LEU A 94 -14.81 -7.41 -7.58
N SER A 95 -14.52 -8.01 -6.42
CA SER A 95 -15.29 -9.15 -5.89
C SER A 95 -15.72 -9.03 -4.43
N GLY A 96 -14.98 -8.28 -3.61
CA GLY A 96 -15.06 -8.28 -2.15
C GLY A 96 -14.60 -9.58 -1.48
N MET A 97 -14.09 -10.55 -2.25
CA MET A 97 -13.78 -11.88 -1.75
C MET A 97 -12.37 -11.99 -1.17
N ASN A 98 -12.28 -12.22 0.14
CA ASN A 98 -11.02 -12.50 0.84
C ASN A 98 -10.85 -14.02 1.10
N ILE A 99 -10.84 -14.81 0.03
CA ILE A 99 -10.68 -16.28 0.05
C ILE A 99 -9.51 -16.64 -0.89
N PRO A 100 -8.60 -17.55 -0.52
CA PRO A 100 -7.51 -17.97 -1.40
C PRO A 100 -7.99 -18.83 -2.58
N ASP A 101 -7.09 -19.08 -3.54
CA ASP A 101 -7.25 -20.07 -4.61
C ASP A 101 -8.49 -19.88 -5.49
N CYS A 102 -8.94 -18.63 -5.63
CA CYS A 102 -10.10 -18.26 -6.43
C CYS A 102 -9.72 -17.39 -7.64
N ALA A 103 -10.67 -17.19 -8.55
CA ALA A 103 -10.56 -16.25 -9.66
C ALA A 103 -11.92 -15.57 -9.90
N VAL A 104 -11.92 -14.46 -10.62
CA VAL A 104 -13.16 -13.75 -10.98
C VAL A 104 -13.09 -13.34 -12.44
N THR A 105 -14.23 -13.47 -13.12
CA THR A 105 -14.44 -12.87 -14.43
C THR A 105 -15.61 -11.90 -14.40
N TYR A 106 -15.53 -10.84 -15.19
CA TYR A 106 -16.65 -9.94 -15.43
C TYR A 106 -16.87 -9.77 -16.93
N ASN A 107 -17.97 -10.31 -17.43
CA ASN A 107 -18.41 -10.12 -18.81
C ASN A 107 -19.09 -8.76 -18.91
N ILE A 108 -18.47 -7.86 -19.67
CA ILE A 108 -18.89 -6.45 -19.79
C ILE A 108 -20.22 -6.34 -20.52
N TYR A 109 -20.43 -7.17 -21.55
CA TYR A 109 -21.60 -7.08 -22.41
C TYR A 109 -22.85 -7.61 -21.71
N ASP A 110 -22.74 -8.80 -21.12
CA ASP A 110 -23.84 -9.43 -20.41
C ASP A 110 -24.06 -8.83 -19.02
N ASP A 111 -23.11 -8.01 -18.54
CA ASP A 111 -23.05 -7.52 -17.16
C ASP A 111 -23.22 -8.69 -16.19
N VAL A 112 -22.27 -9.64 -16.25
CA VAL A 112 -22.25 -10.85 -15.41
C VAL A 112 -20.89 -10.95 -14.72
N LEU A 113 -20.90 -10.96 -13.38
CA LEU A 113 -19.75 -11.17 -12.51
C LEU A 113 -19.76 -12.61 -12.00
N THR A 114 -18.78 -13.40 -12.43
CA THR A 114 -18.67 -14.83 -12.08
C THR A 114 -17.45 -15.04 -11.18
N ALA A 115 -17.70 -15.56 -9.98
CA ALA A 115 -16.65 -16.03 -9.07
C ALA A 115 -16.32 -17.50 -9.33
N PHE A 116 -15.04 -17.84 -9.29
CA PHE A 116 -14.54 -19.20 -9.39
C PHE A 116 -13.86 -19.59 -8.08
N ILE A 117 -14.43 -20.54 -7.34
CA ILE A 117 -13.96 -20.94 -6.01
C ILE A 117 -13.35 -22.34 -6.02
N PRO A 118 -12.44 -22.67 -5.08
CA PRO A 118 -11.94 -24.04 -4.95
C PRO A 118 -13.07 -25.03 -4.66
N PRO A 119 -12.95 -26.31 -5.09
CA PRO A 119 -13.88 -27.35 -4.69
C PRO A 119 -13.97 -27.50 -3.17
N GLN A 120 -15.09 -28.02 -2.70
CA GLN A 120 -15.26 -28.33 -1.29
C GLN A 120 -14.26 -29.40 -0.82
N ASN A 121 -13.73 -29.20 0.38
CA ASN A 121 -12.87 -30.18 1.03
C ASN A 121 -13.60 -31.51 1.22
N SER A 122 -12.86 -32.63 1.12
CA SER A 122 -13.43 -33.96 1.31
C SER A 122 -12.64 -34.78 2.34
N GLY A 123 -13.35 -35.63 3.09
CA GLY A 123 -12.77 -36.61 4.01
C GLY A 123 -11.76 -36.01 5.00
N ARG A 124 -10.48 -36.34 4.82
CA ARG A 124 -9.38 -35.88 5.69
C ARG A 124 -9.26 -34.36 5.73
N GLU A 125 -9.42 -33.67 4.60
CA GLU A 125 -9.23 -32.22 4.53
C GLU A 125 -10.22 -31.48 5.44
N VAL A 126 -11.47 -31.97 5.55
CA VAL A 126 -12.46 -31.39 6.46
C VAL A 126 -12.03 -31.49 7.92
N MET A 127 -11.38 -32.60 8.31
CA MET A 127 -10.89 -32.79 9.67
C MET A 127 -9.70 -31.88 10.01
N TYR A 128 -8.85 -31.54 9.04
CA TYR A 128 -7.62 -30.76 9.26
C TYR A 128 -7.79 -29.26 9.01
N GLN A 129 -8.58 -28.88 8.01
CA GLN A 129 -8.69 -27.50 7.51
C GLN A 129 -10.11 -26.94 7.62
N GLY A 130 -11.08 -27.76 8.04
CA GLY A 130 -12.50 -27.40 8.04
C GLY A 130 -13.13 -27.46 6.65
N GLN A 131 -14.40 -27.07 6.58
CA GLN A 131 -15.18 -27.09 5.35
C GLN A 131 -14.99 -25.79 4.56
N LYS A 132 -14.64 -25.89 3.27
CA LYS A 132 -14.69 -24.76 2.34
C LYS A 132 -16.13 -24.40 1.99
N ALA A 133 -16.40 -23.11 1.84
CA ALA A 133 -17.72 -22.59 1.52
C ALA A 133 -18.28 -23.19 0.22
N THR A 134 -19.57 -23.48 0.21
CA THR A 134 -20.35 -23.90 -0.96
C THR A 134 -20.52 -22.74 -1.97
N GLN A 135 -20.90 -23.07 -3.20
CA GLN A 135 -21.25 -22.06 -4.22
C GLN A 135 -22.45 -21.21 -3.75
N GLU A 136 -23.42 -21.82 -3.07
CA GLU A 136 -24.60 -21.17 -2.52
C GLU A 136 -24.24 -20.19 -1.40
N GLU A 137 -23.39 -20.58 -0.45
CA GLU A 137 -22.93 -19.70 0.64
C GLU A 137 -22.16 -18.50 0.10
N VAL A 138 -21.28 -18.72 -0.90
CA VAL A 138 -20.55 -17.63 -1.55
C VAL A 138 -21.50 -16.69 -2.29
N LYS A 139 -22.50 -17.22 -3.00
CA LYS A 139 -23.51 -16.41 -3.70
C LYS A 139 -24.40 -15.61 -2.74
N VAL A 140 -24.71 -16.17 -1.56
CA VAL A 140 -25.43 -15.46 -0.50
C VAL A 140 -24.55 -14.38 0.11
N LYS A 141 -23.25 -14.61 0.30
CA LYS A 141 -22.35 -13.67 0.98
C LYS A 141 -21.84 -12.52 0.12
N TYR A 142 -21.50 -12.78 -1.14
CA TYR A 142 -20.85 -11.80 -2.03
C TYR A 142 -21.80 -11.30 -3.13
N ASP A 143 -21.52 -10.11 -3.65
CA ASP A 143 -22.31 -9.46 -4.71
C ASP A 143 -21.84 -9.96 -6.10
N VAL A 144 -22.07 -11.24 -6.37
CA VAL A 144 -21.71 -11.91 -7.62
C VAL A 144 -22.93 -12.57 -8.24
N ASP A 145 -23.01 -12.61 -9.57
CA ASP A 145 -24.15 -13.18 -10.29
C ASP A 145 -24.07 -14.72 -10.31
N GLU A 146 -22.85 -15.23 -10.49
CA GLU A 146 -22.56 -16.66 -10.60
C GLU A 146 -21.37 -17.05 -9.72
N VAL A 147 -21.43 -18.29 -9.23
CA VAL A 147 -20.33 -18.93 -8.53
C VAL A 147 -20.12 -20.30 -9.15
N LEU A 148 -18.94 -20.53 -9.71
CA LEU A 148 -18.53 -21.77 -10.34
C LEU A 148 -17.30 -22.35 -9.61
N LEU A 149 -16.96 -23.60 -9.91
CA LEU A 149 -15.72 -24.19 -9.41
C LEU A 149 -14.53 -23.76 -10.29
N ILE A 150 -13.38 -23.53 -9.66
CA ILE A 150 -12.13 -23.14 -10.34
C ILE A 150 -11.69 -24.15 -11.39
N THR A 151 -12.10 -25.41 -11.27
CA THR A 151 -11.88 -26.47 -12.26
C THR A 151 -12.52 -26.18 -13.62
N SER A 152 -13.58 -25.36 -13.66
CA SER A 152 -14.27 -24.94 -14.90
C SER A 152 -13.71 -23.66 -15.53
N LEU A 153 -12.77 -22.98 -14.87
CA LEU A 153 -12.27 -21.67 -15.31
C LEU A 153 -11.64 -21.73 -16.71
N THR A 154 -10.82 -22.75 -16.98
CA THR A 154 -10.13 -22.89 -18.28
C THR A 154 -11.14 -23.01 -19.42
N ASP A 155 -12.19 -23.80 -19.23
CA ASP A 155 -13.24 -24.00 -20.24
C ASP A 155 -14.07 -22.74 -20.45
N HIS A 156 -14.40 -22.01 -19.37
CA HIS A 156 -15.08 -20.73 -19.45
C HIS A 156 -14.26 -19.70 -20.26
N LEU A 157 -12.97 -19.58 -19.97
CA LEU A 157 -12.09 -18.65 -20.69
C LEU A 157 -11.88 -19.05 -22.16
N ASN A 158 -11.73 -20.36 -22.45
CA ASN A 158 -11.65 -20.88 -23.82
C ASN A 158 -12.94 -20.61 -24.60
N HIS A 159 -14.10 -20.80 -23.96
CA HIS A 159 -15.39 -20.50 -24.57
C HIS A 159 -15.44 -19.04 -25.00
N PHE A 160 -15.13 -18.10 -24.08
CA PHE A 160 -15.12 -16.68 -24.38
C PHE A 160 -14.14 -16.33 -25.49
N ALA A 161 -12.90 -16.82 -25.42
CA ALA A 161 -11.85 -16.52 -26.40
C ALA A 161 -12.17 -17.00 -27.83
N HIS A 162 -13.02 -18.01 -27.99
CA HIS A 162 -13.31 -18.63 -29.29
C HIS A 162 -14.71 -18.31 -29.84
N LYS A 163 -15.69 -18.08 -28.97
CA LYS A 163 -17.10 -17.96 -29.36
C LYS A 163 -17.65 -16.55 -29.17
N ASP A 164 -17.12 -15.81 -28.21
CA ASP A 164 -17.62 -14.49 -27.87
C ASP A 164 -16.81 -13.40 -28.56
N LEU A 165 -17.46 -12.27 -28.85
CA LEU A 165 -16.81 -11.09 -29.42
C LEU A 165 -16.16 -10.28 -28.29
N GLY A 166 -14.85 -10.06 -28.36
CA GLY A 166 -14.16 -9.15 -27.43
C GLY A 166 -12.72 -9.54 -27.12
N LYS A 167 -12.10 -8.78 -26.22
CA LYS A 167 -10.79 -9.09 -25.63
C LYS A 167 -10.96 -9.60 -24.19
N ILE A 168 -10.03 -10.43 -23.75
CA ILE A 168 -9.85 -10.77 -22.34
C ILE A 168 -8.86 -9.78 -21.73
N PHE A 169 -9.34 -8.92 -20.86
CA PHE A 169 -8.56 -7.93 -20.15
C PHE A 169 -7.93 -8.54 -18.91
N VAL A 170 -6.60 -8.45 -18.81
CA VAL A 170 -5.81 -9.00 -17.70
C VAL A 170 -4.83 -7.93 -17.25
N LEU A 171 -4.54 -7.87 -15.94
CA LEU A 171 -3.67 -6.82 -15.39
C LEU A 171 -2.27 -6.82 -15.99
N ASN A 172 -1.70 -8.00 -16.23
CA ASN A 172 -0.41 -8.17 -16.89
C ASN A 172 -0.20 -9.63 -17.31
N ARG A 173 0.85 -9.87 -18.10
CA ARG A 173 1.19 -11.20 -18.64
C ARG A 173 1.45 -12.27 -17.57
N ARG A 174 1.95 -11.92 -16.38
CA ARG A 174 2.23 -12.88 -15.30
C ARG A 174 0.96 -13.38 -14.60
N GLN A 175 -0.15 -12.66 -14.74
CA GLN A 175 -1.45 -13.07 -14.22
C GLN A 175 -2.34 -13.68 -15.31
N ALA A 176 -1.82 -13.81 -16.54
CA ALA A 176 -2.55 -14.43 -17.61
C ALA A 176 -2.70 -15.94 -17.37
N PRO A 177 -3.81 -16.55 -17.78
CA PRO A 177 -4.01 -17.99 -17.64
C PRO A 177 -3.00 -18.74 -18.54
N HIS A 178 -2.02 -19.41 -17.93
CA HIS A 178 -0.85 -19.99 -18.62
C HIS A 178 -1.22 -20.88 -19.81
N ASN A 179 -2.21 -21.77 -19.65
CA ASN A 179 -2.62 -22.72 -20.69
C ASN A 179 -3.17 -22.02 -21.96
N LEU A 180 -3.94 -20.94 -21.79
CA LEU A 180 -4.49 -20.17 -22.90
C LEU A 180 -3.45 -19.29 -23.60
N VAL A 181 -2.47 -18.79 -22.86
CA VAL A 181 -1.37 -17.99 -23.43
C VAL A 181 -0.49 -18.87 -24.31
N ALA A 182 -0.12 -20.07 -23.84
CA ALA A 182 0.67 -21.01 -24.61
C ALA A 182 0.00 -21.40 -25.94
N GLN A 183 -1.32 -21.64 -25.93
CA GLN A 183 -2.09 -21.99 -27.11
C GLN A 183 -2.24 -20.85 -28.14
N ASN A 184 -2.27 -19.59 -27.70
CA ASN A 184 -2.57 -18.44 -28.57
C ASN A 184 -1.35 -17.59 -28.98
N LEU A 185 -0.23 -17.67 -28.25
CA LEU A 185 0.98 -16.87 -28.54
C LEU A 185 2.13 -17.69 -29.16
N GLY A 186 1.99 -19.00 -29.32
CA GLY A 186 3.00 -19.84 -29.97
C GLY A 186 4.39 -19.83 -29.31
N PHE A 187 4.49 -19.37 -28.06
CA PHE A 187 5.75 -19.19 -27.33
C PHE A 187 5.61 -19.63 -25.88
N TRP A 188 6.20 -20.78 -25.55
CA TRP A 188 6.66 -21.16 -24.22
C TRP A 188 7.89 -22.07 -24.40
N GLU A 189 9.06 -21.46 -24.61
CA GLU A 189 10.33 -22.12 -24.28
C GLU A 189 10.82 -21.54 -22.94
N GLY A 190 10.70 -22.36 -21.89
CA GLY A 190 11.60 -22.42 -20.74
C GLY A 190 11.72 -21.20 -19.84
N ARG A 191 10.92 -21.17 -18.77
CA ARG A 191 11.40 -20.86 -17.40
C ARG A 191 10.36 -21.37 -16.39
N ASN A 192 10.47 -22.65 -16.06
CA ASN A 192 9.76 -23.24 -14.93
C ASN A 192 10.58 -22.98 -13.66
N ASN A 193 9.93 -22.43 -12.64
CA ASN A 193 10.39 -22.47 -11.25
C ASN A 193 10.08 -23.85 -10.65
N GLU A 194 10.66 -24.91 -11.22
CA GLU A 194 10.75 -26.23 -10.59
C GLU A 194 12.20 -26.72 -10.75
N PRO A 195 12.80 -27.37 -9.73
CA PRO A 195 14.15 -27.91 -9.85
C PRO A 195 14.14 -29.03 -10.91
N PRO A 196 15.00 -28.99 -11.94
CA PRO A 196 14.94 -29.97 -13.02
C PRO A 196 15.43 -31.34 -12.54
N GLU A 197 14.62 -32.38 -12.74
CA GLU A 197 15.09 -33.76 -12.77
C GLU A 197 16.19 -33.89 -13.85
N VAL A 198 17.33 -34.46 -13.45
CA VAL A 198 18.52 -34.59 -14.29
C VAL A 198 18.29 -35.68 -15.34
N GLN A 199 17.93 -35.30 -16.57
CA GLN A 199 18.08 -36.16 -17.75
C GLN A 199 19.27 -35.70 -18.59
N CYS A 200 20.33 -36.51 -18.56
CA CYS A 200 21.56 -36.28 -19.33
C CYS A 200 21.43 -37.00 -20.68
N SER A 201 21.22 -36.26 -21.77
CA SER A 201 21.18 -36.83 -23.12
C SER A 201 22.59 -37.07 -23.66
N ALA A 202 22.87 -38.31 -24.05
CA ALA A 202 24.14 -38.75 -24.60
C ALA A 202 24.34 -38.23 -26.04
N SER A 203 25.14 -37.19 -26.22
CA SER A 203 25.83 -36.95 -27.50
C SER A 203 27.02 -36.02 -27.33
N VAL A 204 28.17 -36.51 -27.82
CA VAL A 204 29.44 -35.83 -28.06
C VAL A 204 30.42 -35.78 -26.87
N ALA A 205 31.47 -36.58 -27.03
CA ALA A 205 32.58 -36.76 -26.11
C ALA A 205 33.54 -35.54 -26.11
N ARG A 206 34.16 -35.35 -24.94
CA ARG A 206 35.33 -34.49 -24.65
C ARG A 206 35.09 -32.98 -24.74
N ASN A 207 34.29 -32.46 -23.82
CA ASN A 207 34.71 -31.42 -22.87
C ASN A 207 33.58 -31.23 -21.85
N ARG A 208 33.96 -30.95 -20.60
CA ARG A 208 33.04 -30.83 -19.45
C ARG A 208 31.73 -30.11 -19.81
N CYS A 209 30.60 -30.79 -19.68
CA CYS A 209 29.29 -30.15 -19.72
C CYS A 209 29.22 -29.06 -18.63
N ALA A 210 28.74 -27.87 -18.97
CA ALA A 210 28.68 -26.70 -18.09
C ALA A 210 27.92 -26.95 -16.78
N THR A 211 27.03 -27.95 -16.77
CA THR A 211 26.24 -28.35 -15.60
C THR A 211 27.08 -29.08 -14.55
N CYS A 212 28.01 -29.96 -14.95
CA CYS A 212 28.85 -30.72 -14.00
C CYS A 212 29.98 -29.87 -13.40
N ALA A 213 30.44 -28.84 -14.13
CA ALA A 213 31.47 -27.92 -13.65
C ALA A 213 31.00 -27.02 -12.49
N ARG A 214 29.69 -26.84 -12.32
CA ARG A 214 29.10 -26.02 -11.23
C ARG A 214 29.04 -26.73 -9.87
N PHE A 215 29.12 -28.07 -9.83
CA PHE A 215 28.90 -28.85 -8.60
C PHE A 215 30.07 -29.75 -8.17
N ASN A 216 31.21 -29.68 -8.88
CA ASN A 216 32.46 -30.36 -8.51
C ASN A 216 32.32 -31.88 -8.22
N GLN A 217 31.50 -32.60 -8.99
CA GLN A 217 31.34 -34.05 -8.91
C GLN A 217 31.98 -34.76 -10.12
N GLU A 218 32.57 -35.94 -9.89
CA GLU A 218 33.13 -36.80 -10.95
C GLU A 218 32.02 -37.56 -11.71
N CYS A 219 32.09 -37.56 -13.05
CA CYS A 219 31.18 -38.34 -13.89
C CYS A 219 31.55 -39.83 -13.88
N VAL A 220 30.67 -40.68 -13.35
CA VAL A 220 30.73 -42.13 -13.55
C VAL A 220 29.79 -42.52 -14.69
N ILE A 221 30.32 -43.10 -15.77
CA ILE A 221 29.53 -43.61 -16.92
C ILE A 221 29.62 -45.14 -16.92
N PRO A 222 28.51 -45.90 -16.99
CA PRO A 222 28.55 -47.34 -17.27
C PRO A 222 28.83 -47.58 -18.76
N GLN A 223 29.79 -48.45 -19.07
CA GLN A 223 30.14 -48.83 -20.44
C GLN A 223 29.06 -49.69 -21.09
N ALA A 224 28.66 -49.33 -22.33
CA ALA A 224 28.13 -50.31 -23.28
C ALA A 224 28.35 -49.84 -24.74
N ASN A 225 29.32 -50.49 -25.38
CA ASN A 225 29.51 -50.83 -26.80
C ASN A 225 28.67 -50.14 -27.89
N ALA A 226 29.35 -49.40 -28.79
CA ALA A 226 29.15 -49.49 -30.24
C ALA A 226 30.36 -48.88 -30.99
N GLU A 227 30.74 -49.53 -32.08
CA GLU A 227 31.98 -49.40 -32.87
C GLU A 227 32.12 -48.14 -33.77
N PRO A 228 33.32 -47.85 -34.31
CA PRO A 228 33.72 -46.50 -34.73
C PRO A 228 33.55 -46.25 -36.23
N LEU A 229 33.31 -44.99 -36.62
CA LEU A 229 33.55 -44.50 -37.97
C LEU A 229 34.60 -43.39 -37.97
N THR A 230 35.58 -43.60 -38.84
CA THR A 230 36.87 -42.94 -38.96
C THR A 230 36.78 -41.53 -39.55
N TYR A 231 37.66 -40.66 -39.08
CA TYR A 231 37.86 -39.30 -39.58
C TYR A 231 39.09 -39.24 -40.49
N HIS A 232 38.98 -38.58 -41.64
CA HIS A 232 40.12 -38.12 -42.42
C HIS A 232 39.98 -36.61 -42.70
N PRO A 233 41.02 -35.80 -42.46
CA PRO A 233 41.05 -34.37 -42.76
C PRO A 233 41.59 -34.12 -44.18
N GLU A 234 41.18 -33.02 -44.81
CA GLU A 234 42.07 -31.97 -45.36
C GLU A 234 41.41 -31.10 -46.46
N VAL A 235 41.79 -29.82 -46.45
CA VAL A 235 41.79 -28.78 -47.52
C VAL A 235 40.48 -28.02 -47.86
N ALA A 236 40.47 -26.71 -47.52
CA ALA A 236 39.60 -25.62 -48.03
C ALA A 236 40.00 -25.25 -49.49
N PRO A 237 39.25 -24.52 -50.36
CA PRO A 237 38.48 -23.30 -50.03
C PRO A 237 37.26 -22.97 -50.95
N GLU A 238 36.64 -21.82 -50.66
CA GLU A 238 35.92 -20.89 -51.57
C GLU A 238 34.78 -21.37 -52.51
N GLY A 239 33.63 -20.70 -52.37
CA GLY A 239 32.77 -20.37 -53.52
C GLY A 239 31.28 -20.75 -53.41
N TYR A 240 30.43 -19.71 -53.38
CA TYR A 240 29.21 -19.59 -54.20
C TYR A 240 28.05 -20.62 -54.04
N TYR A 241 26.95 -20.18 -53.41
CA TYR A 241 25.63 -19.87 -54.03
C TYR A 241 24.49 -19.98 -53.00
N MET A 242 23.81 -18.86 -52.79
CA MET A 242 22.52 -18.78 -52.10
C MET A 242 21.45 -19.52 -52.91
N HIS A 243 21.12 -20.75 -52.53
CA HIS A 243 19.85 -21.35 -52.94
C HIS A 243 18.76 -20.95 -51.95
N ARG A 244 18.06 -19.88 -52.30
CA ARG A 244 16.80 -19.44 -51.73
C ARG A 244 15.76 -20.54 -52.02
N PHE A 245 15.36 -21.31 -51.02
CA PHE A 245 14.19 -22.17 -51.14
C PHE A 245 12.96 -21.27 -51.40
N PRO A 246 12.11 -21.58 -52.39
CA PRO A 246 10.88 -20.83 -52.58
C PRO A 246 9.96 -21.11 -51.39
N GLU A 247 9.64 -20.05 -50.65
CA GLU A 247 8.58 -20.05 -49.66
C GLU A 247 7.30 -20.55 -50.34
N LEU A 248 6.84 -21.74 -49.95
CA LEU A 248 5.44 -22.13 -50.09
C LEU A 248 4.64 -21.20 -49.17
N GLN A 249 4.25 -20.05 -49.71
CA GLN A 249 3.28 -19.17 -49.07
C GLN A 249 1.95 -19.91 -48.99
N SER A 250 1.64 -20.42 -47.80
CA SER A 250 0.29 -20.83 -47.42
C SER A 250 -0.66 -19.63 -47.64
N PRO A 251 -1.77 -19.76 -48.38
CA PRO A 251 -2.67 -18.64 -48.65
C PRO A 251 -3.51 -18.19 -47.45
N PHE A 252 -3.29 -18.73 -46.24
CA PHE A 252 -4.09 -18.41 -45.06
C PHE A 252 -3.23 -18.35 -43.79
N SER A 253 -2.38 -17.33 -43.65
CA SER A 253 -1.92 -16.90 -42.32
C SER A 253 -2.75 -15.69 -41.88
N HIS A 254 -3.97 -15.96 -41.40
CA HIS A 254 -4.59 -15.00 -40.48
C HIS A 254 -3.66 -14.92 -39.27
N GLN A 255 -2.90 -13.83 -39.12
CA GLN A 255 -2.23 -13.50 -37.86
C GLN A 255 -3.33 -13.47 -36.79
N LYS A 256 -3.45 -14.55 -36.01
CA LYS A 256 -4.38 -14.58 -34.87
C LYS A 256 -3.91 -13.50 -33.91
N THR A 257 -4.61 -12.37 -33.89
CA THR A 257 -4.39 -11.37 -32.85
C THR A 257 -4.71 -12.02 -31.51
N SER A 258 -3.79 -11.93 -30.55
CA SER A 258 -4.00 -12.48 -29.20
C SER A 258 -5.37 -12.08 -28.65
N PRO A 259 -6.11 -13.00 -28.00
CA PRO A 259 -7.38 -12.65 -27.36
C PRO A 259 -7.16 -11.74 -26.12
N PHE A 260 -5.92 -11.61 -25.64
CA PHE A 260 -5.60 -10.87 -24.42
C PHE A 260 -5.21 -9.42 -24.64
N ASP A 261 -5.66 -8.56 -23.73
CA ASP A 261 -5.19 -7.18 -23.53
C ASP A 261 -4.52 -7.06 -22.15
N PHE A 262 -3.28 -6.59 -22.14
CA PHE A 262 -2.45 -6.46 -20.94
C PHE A 262 -2.10 -5.01 -20.59
N SER A 263 -2.60 -4.03 -21.33
CA SER A 263 -2.16 -2.63 -21.20
C SER A 263 -3.19 -1.72 -20.58
N ARG A 264 -4.49 -2.03 -20.72
CA ARG A 264 -5.56 -1.08 -20.36
C ARG A 264 -6.21 -1.33 -18.99
N LEU A 265 -6.31 -2.57 -18.55
CA LEU A 265 -7.07 -2.91 -17.34
C LEU A 265 -6.54 -2.20 -16.08
N ALA A 266 -5.22 -2.16 -15.90
CA ALA A 266 -4.62 -1.57 -14.70
C ALA A 266 -4.97 -0.07 -14.57
N ALA A 267 -4.91 0.70 -15.66
CA ALA A 267 -5.27 2.12 -15.65
C ALA A 267 -6.76 2.32 -15.32
N ALA A 268 -7.65 1.53 -15.94
CA ALA A 268 -9.10 1.61 -15.68
C ALA A 268 -9.45 1.27 -14.22
N MET A 269 -8.78 0.26 -13.65
CA MET A 269 -8.96 -0.11 -12.25
C MET A 269 -8.40 0.94 -11.29
N ASN A 270 -7.25 1.54 -11.60
CA ASN A 270 -6.67 2.61 -10.78
C ASN A 270 -7.59 3.83 -10.73
N ALA A 271 -8.04 4.32 -11.88
CA ALA A 271 -9.00 5.44 -11.96
C ALA A 271 -10.29 5.15 -11.17
N SER A 272 -10.74 3.90 -11.18
CA SER A 272 -11.93 3.48 -10.43
C SER A 272 -11.73 3.47 -8.90
N ARG A 273 -10.53 3.09 -8.43
CA ARG A 273 -10.17 2.94 -7.00
C ARG A 273 -9.78 4.24 -6.31
N VAL A 274 -9.32 5.23 -7.08
CA VAL A 274 -8.99 6.57 -6.56
C VAL A 274 -10.22 7.22 -5.91
N ILE A 275 -11.40 7.05 -6.51
CA ILE A 275 -12.67 7.61 -6.05
C ILE A 275 -13.47 6.56 -5.28
N LYS A 276 -13.58 6.74 -3.96
CA LYS A 276 -14.18 5.78 -3.02
C LYS A 276 -15.70 5.84 -3.10
N THR A 277 -16.34 4.68 -3.04
CA THR A 277 -17.80 4.60 -2.85
C THR A 277 -18.17 4.78 -1.37
N PRO A 278 -19.43 5.09 -1.04
CA PRO A 278 -19.88 5.17 0.35
C PRO A 278 -19.59 3.91 1.19
N PHE A 279 -19.65 2.72 0.57
CA PHE A 279 -19.34 1.45 1.23
C PHE A 279 -17.84 1.36 1.60
N GLU A 280 -16.96 1.80 0.70
CA GLU A 280 -15.52 1.83 0.95
C GLU A 280 -15.19 2.81 2.09
N LEU A 281 -15.78 4.00 2.06
CA LEU A 281 -15.60 5.01 3.12
C LEU A 281 -16.08 4.50 4.48
N LYS A 282 -17.12 3.66 4.53
CA LYS A 282 -17.56 3.01 5.77
C LYS A 282 -16.50 2.05 6.32
N LEU A 283 -15.85 1.27 5.46
CA LEU A 283 -14.76 0.38 5.86
C LEU A 283 -13.52 1.15 6.32
N MET A 284 -13.15 2.21 5.60
CA MET A 284 -12.01 3.07 5.96
C MET A 284 -12.23 3.84 7.28
N ARG A 285 -13.44 4.33 7.53
CA ARG A 285 -13.82 4.91 8.85
C ARG A 285 -13.70 3.88 9.96
N LYS A 286 -14.09 2.62 9.70
CA LYS A 286 -13.94 1.53 10.68
C LYS A 286 -12.47 1.23 10.95
N ALA A 287 -11.62 1.17 9.93
CA ALA A 287 -10.17 1.00 10.08
C ALA A 287 -9.58 2.12 10.95
N ASN A 288 -9.89 3.39 10.62
CA ASN A 288 -9.45 4.56 11.38
C ASN A 288 -9.90 4.53 12.85
N ALA A 289 -11.16 4.15 13.12
CA ALA A 289 -11.68 4.06 14.48
C ALA A 289 -10.95 2.98 15.31
N ILE A 290 -10.62 1.83 14.70
CA ILE A 290 -9.84 0.78 15.36
C ILE A 290 -8.42 1.27 15.65
N SER A 291 -7.75 1.86 14.65
CA SER A 291 -6.40 2.42 14.82
C SER A 291 -6.36 3.52 15.88
N ALA A 292 -7.36 4.40 15.92
CA ALA A 292 -7.50 5.43 16.96
C ALA A 292 -7.64 4.83 18.37
N ALA A 293 -8.41 3.75 18.52
CA ALA A 293 -8.51 3.03 19.79
C ALA A 293 -7.17 2.40 20.19
N ALA A 294 -6.42 1.85 19.24
CA ALA A 294 -5.09 1.28 19.49
C ALA A 294 -4.07 2.36 19.89
N HIS A 295 -4.01 3.49 19.18
CA HIS A 295 -3.22 4.68 19.55
C HIS A 295 -3.55 5.17 20.97
N LYS A 296 -4.85 5.28 21.31
CA LYS A 296 -5.30 5.70 22.65
C LYS A 296 -4.81 4.76 23.76
N ASN A 297 -4.78 3.45 23.51
CA ASN A 297 -4.29 2.48 24.49
C ASN A 297 -2.77 2.52 24.64
N VAL A 298 -2.01 2.78 23.57
CA VAL A 298 -0.57 3.05 23.70
C VAL A 298 -0.32 4.29 24.56
N LEU A 299 -1.06 5.38 24.31
CA LEU A 299 -0.92 6.62 25.09
C LEU A 299 -1.17 6.40 26.59
N ARG A 300 -2.20 5.62 26.94
CA ARG A 300 -2.47 5.25 28.35
C ARG A 300 -1.34 4.43 28.98
N ALA A 301 -0.61 3.67 28.19
CA ALA A 301 0.40 2.73 28.67
C ALA A 301 1.82 3.30 28.69
N ILE A 302 2.12 4.32 27.88
CA ILE A 302 3.49 4.69 27.50
C ILE A 302 4.46 4.90 28.67
N LYS A 303 3.99 5.46 29.79
CA LYS A 303 4.81 5.74 30.98
C LYS A 303 5.28 4.48 31.72
N PHE A 304 4.63 3.35 31.46
CA PHE A 304 4.90 2.06 32.09
C PHE A 304 5.66 1.09 31.19
N LEU A 305 6.00 1.51 29.96
CA LEU A 305 6.71 0.67 28.99
C LEU A 305 8.22 0.93 29.08
N ASP A 306 9.01 -0.11 28.86
CA ASP A 306 10.48 -0.06 28.89
C ASP A 306 11.09 -0.25 27.50
N ASN A 307 10.32 -0.78 26.53
CA ASN A 307 10.79 -1.11 25.18
C ASN A 307 9.77 -0.79 24.08
N GLU A 308 10.26 -0.45 22.89
CA GLU A 308 9.45 -0.19 21.69
C GLU A 308 8.56 -1.38 21.29
N SER A 309 9.00 -2.62 21.51
CA SER A 309 8.21 -3.83 21.20
C SER A 309 6.90 -3.91 22.00
N GLU A 310 6.85 -3.35 23.21
CA GLU A 310 5.64 -3.33 24.03
C GLU A 310 4.58 -2.39 23.43
N ILE A 311 5.01 -1.31 22.76
CA ILE A 311 4.14 -0.40 22.02
C ILE A 311 3.49 -1.15 20.85
N GLU A 312 4.30 -1.85 20.06
CA GLU A 312 3.80 -2.68 18.95
C GLU A 312 2.82 -3.75 19.43
N ALA A 313 3.13 -4.41 20.56
CA ALA A 313 2.28 -5.45 21.14
C ALA A 313 0.92 -4.90 21.59
N ILE A 314 0.88 -3.72 22.23
CA ILE A 314 -0.37 -3.08 22.66
C ILE A 314 -1.19 -2.67 21.44
N PHE A 315 -0.57 -1.98 20.48
CA PHE A 315 -1.27 -1.52 19.28
C PHE A 315 -1.90 -2.70 18.53
N THR A 316 -1.08 -3.70 18.21
CA THR A 316 -1.51 -4.90 17.47
C THR A 316 -2.56 -5.68 18.24
N GLY A 317 -2.39 -5.85 19.56
CA GLY A 317 -3.35 -6.58 20.37
C GLY A 317 -4.73 -5.91 20.42
N VAL A 318 -4.80 -4.58 20.51
CA VAL A 318 -6.07 -3.84 20.44
C VAL A 318 -6.73 -3.96 19.07
N CYS A 319 -5.96 -3.88 17.98
CA CYS A 319 -6.50 -4.12 16.65
C CYS A 319 -7.13 -5.52 16.54
N ILE A 320 -6.44 -6.55 17.05
CA ILE A 320 -6.91 -7.94 17.04
C ILE A 320 -8.19 -8.12 17.87
N THR A 321 -8.28 -7.51 19.07
CA THR A 321 -9.49 -7.61 19.90
C THR A 321 -10.69 -6.93 19.25
N LEU A 322 -10.45 -5.88 18.45
CA LEU A 322 -11.44 -5.22 17.61
C LEU A 322 -11.63 -5.88 16.23
N HIS A 323 -11.12 -7.10 16.07
CA HIS A 323 -11.23 -7.99 14.91
C HIS A 323 -10.43 -7.59 13.66
N ALA A 324 -9.62 -6.53 13.72
CA ALA A 324 -8.63 -6.21 12.69
C ALA A 324 -7.36 -7.03 12.93
N LYS A 325 -7.35 -8.27 12.41
CA LYS A 325 -6.25 -9.22 12.67
C LYS A 325 -4.91 -8.82 12.08
N GLN A 326 -4.90 -7.97 11.06
CA GLN A 326 -3.69 -7.56 10.34
C GLN A 326 -3.51 -6.05 10.48
N GLN A 327 -2.25 -5.63 10.43
CA GLN A 327 -1.90 -4.22 10.25
C GLN A 327 -1.73 -3.92 8.76
N SER A 328 -1.94 -2.67 8.36
CA SER A 328 -1.78 -2.25 6.97
C SER A 328 -0.33 -2.29 6.50
N TYR A 329 0.60 -2.12 7.45
CA TYR A 329 2.04 -2.15 7.31
C TYR A 329 2.66 -2.52 8.67
N GLY A 330 3.97 -2.78 8.71
CA GLY A 330 4.65 -3.05 9.99
C GLY A 330 4.60 -1.82 10.89
N VAL A 331 4.22 -2.01 12.16
CA VAL A 331 4.15 -0.91 13.13
C VAL A 331 5.52 -0.24 13.25
N ILE A 332 5.53 1.08 13.29
CA ILE A 332 6.73 1.89 13.49
C ILE A 332 6.62 2.51 14.88
N ALA A 333 7.30 1.92 15.86
CA ALA A 333 7.35 2.41 17.24
C ALA A 333 8.72 3.04 17.51
N ALA A 334 8.99 4.21 16.92
CA ALA A 334 10.33 4.76 16.84
C ALA A 334 10.61 5.75 17.99
N SER A 335 11.46 5.38 18.95
CA SER A 335 11.77 6.21 20.12
C SER A 335 13.06 7.04 19.99
N GLY A 336 13.00 8.32 20.38
CA GLY A 336 14.13 9.26 20.29
C GLY A 336 14.78 9.27 18.91
N GLU A 337 16.10 9.03 18.83
CA GLU A 337 16.85 9.05 17.55
C GLU A 337 16.27 8.11 16.46
N ASN A 338 15.61 7.01 16.85
CA ASN A 338 14.99 6.07 15.90
C ASN A 338 13.88 6.74 15.09
N ALA A 339 13.20 7.77 15.63
CA ALA A 339 12.20 8.55 14.92
C ALA A 339 12.76 9.30 13.70
N SER A 340 14.09 9.36 13.53
CA SER A 340 14.73 9.86 12.30
C SER A 340 14.79 8.84 11.15
N THR A 341 14.38 7.60 11.39
CA THR A 341 14.29 6.52 10.38
C THR A 341 12.82 6.35 9.97
N LEU A 342 12.49 6.74 8.73
CA LEU A 342 11.10 6.89 8.28
C LEU A 342 10.27 5.60 8.37
N HIS A 343 10.84 4.45 8.01
CA HIS A 343 10.21 3.13 8.07
C HIS A 343 10.91 2.21 9.10
N TYR A 344 11.06 2.69 10.33
CA TYR A 344 11.67 1.92 11.42
C TYR A 344 10.72 0.84 11.93
N VAL A 345 11.05 -0.44 11.70
CA VAL A 345 10.20 -1.59 12.12
C VAL A 345 10.92 -2.58 13.04
N ALA A 346 12.13 -2.24 13.49
CA ALA A 346 12.89 -3.13 14.36
C ALA A 346 12.28 -3.23 15.76
N ASN A 347 11.68 -2.12 16.24
CA ASN A 347 10.89 -2.00 17.48
C ASN A 347 11.47 -2.79 18.66
N ASN A 348 12.76 -2.68 18.89
CA ASN A 348 13.45 -3.53 19.87
C ASN A 348 14.36 -2.76 20.81
N GLU A 349 14.40 -1.42 20.73
CA GLU A 349 15.23 -0.61 21.60
C GLU A 349 14.49 -0.18 22.88
N SER A 350 15.29 0.11 23.92
CA SER A 350 14.75 0.60 25.18
C SER A 350 14.30 2.05 25.08
N LEU A 351 13.17 2.35 25.72
CA LEU A 351 12.62 3.71 25.88
C LEU A 351 13.42 4.55 26.89
N LYS A 352 14.32 3.93 27.67
CA LYS A 352 15.06 4.61 28.74
C LYS A 352 15.94 5.72 28.18
N GLY A 353 15.74 6.93 28.70
CA GLY A 353 16.50 8.12 28.30
C GLY A 353 16.08 8.72 26.95
N ARG A 354 15.04 8.18 26.31
CA ARG A 354 14.45 8.73 25.09
C ARG A 354 13.43 9.81 25.44
N GLN A 355 13.30 10.81 24.56
CA GLN A 355 12.45 11.98 24.81
C GLN A 355 10.99 11.75 24.41
N LEU A 356 10.79 11.05 23.29
CA LEU A 356 9.51 10.86 22.63
C LEU A 356 9.45 9.52 21.91
N VAL A 357 8.25 9.15 21.48
CA VAL A 357 8.00 8.12 20.47
C VAL A 357 7.25 8.76 19.31
N CYS A 358 7.69 8.47 18.09
CA CYS A 358 6.91 8.63 16.87
C CYS A 358 6.30 7.26 16.55
N LEU A 359 5.01 7.10 16.87
CA LEU A 359 4.24 5.90 16.59
C LEU A 359 3.49 6.09 15.28
N ASP A 360 3.91 5.38 14.25
CA ASP A 360 3.23 5.30 12.96
C ASP A 360 2.67 3.88 12.81
N ALA A 361 1.34 3.78 12.90
CA ALA A 361 0.64 2.52 12.95
C ALA A 361 -0.83 2.63 12.53
N GLY A 362 -1.25 1.69 11.67
CA GLY A 362 -2.62 1.59 11.19
C GLY A 362 -3.05 0.16 10.91
N CYS A 363 -4.31 -0.15 11.21
CA CYS A 363 -4.89 -1.48 11.01
C CYS A 363 -5.42 -1.69 9.59
N ASP A 364 -5.49 -2.96 9.17
CA ASP A 364 -6.23 -3.39 7.98
C ASP A 364 -7.61 -3.92 8.42
N TRP A 365 -8.67 -3.27 7.95
CA TRP A 365 -10.04 -3.71 8.16
C TRP A 365 -10.65 -4.19 6.84
N GLN A 366 -10.78 -5.51 6.70
CA GLN A 366 -11.36 -6.13 5.50
C GLN A 366 -10.69 -5.66 4.20
N CYS A 367 -9.35 -5.65 4.18
CA CYS A 367 -8.49 -5.17 3.10
C CYS A 367 -8.48 -3.65 2.89
N TYR A 368 -9.19 -2.85 3.68
CA TYR A 368 -9.07 -1.39 3.66
C TYR A 368 -8.12 -0.93 4.76
N ALA A 369 -7.14 -0.13 4.35
CA ALA A 369 -6.10 0.39 5.21
C ALA A 369 -6.57 1.63 5.99
N SER A 370 -5.92 1.85 7.12
CA SER A 370 -5.78 3.15 7.79
C SER A 370 -4.30 3.41 8.01
N ASP A 371 -3.93 4.69 8.09
CA ASP A 371 -2.57 5.15 8.27
C ASP A 371 -2.55 6.35 9.21
N VAL A 372 -1.89 6.20 10.36
CA VAL A 372 -1.98 7.17 11.45
C VAL A 372 -0.66 7.24 12.19
N THR A 373 -0.06 8.42 12.17
CA THR A 373 1.12 8.75 12.96
C THR A 373 0.80 9.71 14.10
N ARG A 374 1.26 9.37 15.32
CA ARG A 374 1.26 10.24 16.50
C ARG A 374 2.64 10.28 17.11
N THR A 375 3.13 11.49 17.36
CA THR A 375 4.35 11.72 18.13
C THR A 375 4.00 12.26 19.51
N PHE A 376 4.54 11.66 20.57
CA PHE A 376 4.21 12.04 21.95
C PHE A 376 5.38 11.78 22.93
N PRO A 377 5.46 12.52 24.04
CA PRO A 377 6.55 12.38 25.00
C PRO A 377 6.36 11.15 25.88
N ILE A 378 7.40 10.35 26.05
CA ILE A 378 7.36 9.13 26.87
C ILE A 378 7.05 9.46 28.34
N SER A 379 7.56 10.60 28.81
CA SER A 379 7.39 11.05 30.21
C SER A 379 6.04 11.71 30.51
N GLY A 380 5.19 11.93 29.50
CA GLY A 380 3.99 12.77 29.61
C GLY A 380 4.24 14.28 29.47
N LYS A 381 5.50 14.70 29.30
CA LYS A 381 5.87 16.10 29.05
C LYS A 381 6.96 16.22 28.00
N PHE A 382 6.71 17.02 26.96
CA PHE A 382 7.72 17.31 25.96
C PHE A 382 8.94 18.02 26.57
N THR A 383 10.14 17.64 26.11
CA THR A 383 11.35 18.47 26.28
C THR A 383 11.20 19.76 25.50
N LYS A 384 12.06 20.74 25.76
CA LYS A 384 12.02 22.01 25.02
C LYS A 384 12.19 21.75 23.52
N GLU A 385 13.23 21.01 23.15
CA GLU A 385 13.59 20.75 21.75
C GLU A 385 12.52 19.92 21.04
N SER A 386 11.98 18.88 21.69
CA SER A 386 10.88 18.09 21.09
C SER A 386 9.59 18.89 20.94
N LYS A 387 9.23 19.76 21.91
CA LYS A 387 8.05 20.63 21.81
C LYS A 387 8.18 21.64 20.67
N GLU A 388 9.37 22.25 20.53
CA GLU A 388 9.64 23.22 19.46
C GLU A 388 9.42 22.61 18.07
N ILE A 389 9.83 21.36 17.86
CA ILE A 389 9.63 20.67 16.58
C ILE A 389 8.20 20.17 16.44
N TYR A 390 7.60 19.68 17.52
CA TYR A 390 6.20 19.26 17.56
C TYR A 390 5.26 20.38 17.09
N ASP A 391 5.45 21.58 17.63
CA ASP A 391 4.58 22.73 17.34
C ASP A 391 4.66 23.14 15.87
N ILE A 392 5.85 23.04 15.26
CA ILE A 392 6.02 23.33 13.83
C ILE A 392 5.29 22.27 13.00
N VAL A 393 5.44 20.98 13.33
CA VAL A 393 4.81 19.89 12.57
C VAL A 393 3.29 19.91 12.73
N GLU A 394 2.77 20.24 13.91
CA GLU A 394 1.34 20.45 14.14
C GLU A 394 0.80 21.61 13.27
N GLU A 395 1.52 22.74 13.22
CA GLU A 395 1.17 23.86 12.33
C GLU A 395 1.24 23.47 10.84
N MET A 396 2.26 22.70 10.44
CA MET A 396 2.37 22.17 9.08
C MET A 396 1.13 21.33 8.74
N GLN A 397 0.73 20.41 9.62
CA GLN A 397 -0.38 19.51 9.37
C GLN A 397 -1.71 20.27 9.31
N GLU A 398 -2.01 21.11 10.30
CA GLU A 398 -3.27 21.82 10.36
C GLU A 398 -3.45 22.78 9.17
N SER A 399 -2.40 23.50 8.79
CA SER A 399 -2.45 24.42 7.65
C SER A 399 -2.67 23.66 6.34
N CYS A 400 -1.99 22.52 6.16
CA CYS A 400 -2.16 21.66 4.99
C CYS A 400 -3.58 21.07 4.89
N ILE A 401 -4.11 20.53 5.99
CA ILE A 401 -5.47 19.96 6.04
C ILE A 401 -6.51 21.03 5.65
N LYS A 402 -6.37 22.28 6.12
CA LYS A 402 -7.29 23.40 5.79
C LYS A 402 -7.35 23.73 4.29
N MET A 403 -6.30 23.38 3.53
CA MET A 403 -6.24 23.56 2.08
C MET A 403 -6.94 22.44 1.29
N VAL A 404 -7.20 21.28 1.92
CA VAL A 404 -7.80 20.12 1.27
C VAL A 404 -9.25 20.43 0.89
N ARG A 405 -9.53 20.44 -0.41
CA ARG A 405 -10.85 20.56 -1.01
C ARG A 405 -10.78 20.20 -2.49
N PRO A 406 -11.92 19.96 -3.16
CA PRO A 406 -11.94 19.76 -4.60
C PRO A 406 -11.30 20.93 -5.36
N GLY A 407 -10.50 20.61 -6.37
CA GLY A 407 -9.80 21.61 -7.19
C GLY A 407 -8.45 22.05 -6.65
N THR A 408 -8.11 21.75 -5.39
CA THR A 408 -6.78 22.05 -4.84
C THR A 408 -5.71 21.19 -5.53
N ASN A 409 -4.60 21.82 -5.93
CA ASN A 409 -3.43 21.08 -6.37
C ASN A 409 -2.65 20.57 -5.14
N PHE A 410 -2.49 19.26 -5.00
CA PHE A 410 -1.79 18.68 -3.84
C PHE A 410 -0.32 19.13 -3.72
N ARG A 411 0.31 19.55 -4.83
CA ARG A 411 1.65 20.15 -4.79
C ARG A 411 1.67 21.44 -3.98
N ASP A 412 0.64 22.28 -4.09
CA ASP A 412 0.57 23.55 -3.38
C ASP A 412 0.42 23.31 -1.87
N VAL A 413 -0.30 22.24 -1.50
CA VAL A 413 -0.39 21.78 -0.10
C VAL A 413 0.98 21.32 0.40
N HIS A 414 1.72 20.55 -0.39
CA HIS A 414 3.09 20.12 -0.05
C HIS A 414 4.06 21.32 0.09
N ILE A 415 3.95 22.33 -0.76
CA ILE A 415 4.74 23.55 -0.64
C ILE A 415 4.38 24.32 0.63
N ASN A 416 3.10 24.44 0.97
CA ASN A 416 2.68 25.07 2.23
C ASN A 416 3.32 24.40 3.45
N ALA A 417 3.43 23.07 3.47
CA ALA A 417 4.16 22.36 4.53
C ALA A 417 5.62 22.82 4.63
N HIS A 418 6.32 22.94 3.49
CA HIS A 418 7.70 23.45 3.47
C HIS A 418 7.80 24.93 3.85
N GLU A 419 6.83 25.77 3.49
CA GLU A 419 6.82 27.17 3.92
C GLU A 419 6.73 27.29 5.44
N VAL A 420 5.81 26.54 6.06
CA VAL A 420 5.67 26.50 7.53
C VAL A 420 6.95 25.96 8.17
N ALA A 421 7.51 24.86 7.64
CA ALA A 421 8.77 24.29 8.13
C ALA A 421 9.92 25.31 8.06
N VAL A 422 10.08 26.04 6.95
CA VAL A 422 11.12 27.06 6.80
C VAL A 422 10.94 28.16 7.84
N ARG A 423 9.72 28.71 8.00
CA ARG A 423 9.45 29.77 8.99
C ARG A 423 9.76 29.28 10.42
N GLY A 424 9.31 28.08 10.76
CA GLY A 424 9.55 27.46 12.06
C GLY A 424 11.03 27.24 12.35
N LEU A 425 11.75 26.60 11.43
CA LEU A 425 13.18 26.30 11.59
C LEU A 425 14.05 27.57 11.57
N MET A 426 13.62 28.63 10.85
CA MET A 426 14.27 29.94 10.92
C MET A 426 14.08 30.60 12.29
N LYS A 427 12.88 30.52 12.86
CA LYS A 427 12.59 31.05 14.20
C LYS A 427 13.44 30.37 15.29
N LEU A 428 13.73 29.09 15.14
CA LEU A 428 14.63 28.34 16.02
C LEU A 428 16.12 28.61 15.75
N GLY A 429 16.46 29.27 14.64
CA GLY A 429 17.84 29.50 14.21
C GLY A 429 18.53 28.26 13.63
N ILE A 430 17.78 27.20 13.33
CA ILE A 430 18.26 25.98 12.65
C ILE A 430 18.53 26.30 11.18
N LEU A 431 17.58 26.98 10.54
CA LEU A 431 17.80 27.60 9.23
C LEU A 431 18.17 29.08 9.42
N HIS A 432 19.20 29.55 8.74
CA HIS A 432 19.73 30.92 8.93
C HIS A 432 20.44 31.45 7.67
N SER A 433 21.04 32.64 7.77
CA SER A 433 21.91 33.23 6.73
C SER A 433 21.27 33.41 5.35
N GLY A 434 19.97 33.69 5.29
CA GLY A 434 19.24 34.02 4.07
C GLY A 434 17.87 34.63 4.37
N SER A 435 17.22 35.21 3.37
CA SER A 435 15.80 35.54 3.48
C SER A 435 14.94 34.26 3.44
N PHE A 436 13.67 34.38 3.84
CA PHE A 436 12.71 33.28 3.73
C PHE A 436 12.67 32.70 2.30
N ASP A 437 12.58 33.57 1.29
CA ASP A 437 12.52 33.17 -0.12
C ASP A 437 13.80 32.49 -0.59
N ASP A 438 14.97 32.97 -0.14
CA ASP A 438 16.26 32.35 -0.49
C ASP A 438 16.36 30.93 0.05
N ILE A 439 15.94 30.72 1.30
CA ILE A 439 16.00 29.43 1.98
C ILE A 439 14.97 28.47 1.37
N LEU A 440 13.73 28.92 1.13
CA LEU A 440 12.70 28.10 0.50
C LEU A 440 13.14 27.65 -0.91
N LYS A 441 13.61 28.58 -1.75
CA LYS A 441 14.08 28.28 -3.12
C LYS A 441 15.32 27.39 -3.13
N SER A 442 16.16 27.45 -2.09
CA SER A 442 17.31 26.55 -1.97
C SER A 442 16.94 25.09 -1.70
N GLY A 443 15.71 24.82 -1.25
CA GLY A 443 15.28 23.49 -0.83
C GLY A 443 15.95 22.99 0.45
N ALA A 444 16.54 23.88 1.27
CA ALA A 444 17.18 23.49 2.53
C ALA A 444 16.23 22.80 3.52
N SER A 445 14.92 23.08 3.44
CA SER A 445 13.89 22.40 4.23
C SER A 445 13.79 20.90 3.93
N VAL A 446 14.15 20.45 2.72
CA VAL A 446 14.14 19.02 2.34
C VAL A 446 15.10 18.22 3.21
N ALA A 447 16.20 18.82 3.69
CA ALA A 447 17.15 18.15 4.59
C ALA A 447 16.50 17.69 5.91
N PHE A 448 15.38 18.31 6.28
CA PHE A 448 14.61 18.01 7.49
C PHE A 448 13.26 17.34 7.19
N PHE A 449 12.68 17.53 6.01
CA PHE A 449 11.44 16.92 5.57
C PHE A 449 11.67 16.20 4.23
N LEU A 450 12.01 14.91 4.31
CA LEU A 450 12.64 14.13 3.24
C LEU A 450 11.65 13.31 2.38
N HIS A 451 10.37 13.29 2.75
CA HIS A 451 9.33 12.49 2.09
C HIS A 451 8.21 13.38 1.55
N GLY A 452 7.29 12.79 0.79
CA GLY A 452 6.11 13.50 0.31
C GLY A 452 5.17 13.87 1.46
N LEU A 453 4.33 14.89 1.27
CA LEU A 453 3.33 15.29 2.28
C LEU A 453 2.26 14.22 2.54
N GLY A 454 2.03 13.33 1.58
CA GLY A 454 1.07 12.25 1.72
C GLY A 454 0.84 11.50 0.42
N HIS A 455 0.00 10.48 0.49
CA HIS A 455 -0.34 9.57 -0.61
C HIS A 455 -1.83 9.25 -0.62
N TYR A 456 -2.30 8.60 -1.69
CA TYR A 456 -3.66 8.05 -1.71
C TYR A 456 -3.76 6.88 -0.73
N MET A 457 -4.94 6.72 -0.13
CA MET A 457 -5.28 5.64 0.80
C MET A 457 -6.48 4.84 0.31
N GLY A 458 -6.55 3.55 0.61
CA GLY A 458 -7.69 2.71 0.24
C GLY A 458 -7.46 1.23 0.54
N LEU A 459 -7.45 0.39 -0.50
CA LEU A 459 -7.16 -1.04 -0.34
C LEU A 459 -5.68 -1.34 -0.05
N GLU A 460 -4.83 -0.33 -0.12
CA GLU A 460 -3.43 -0.36 0.27
C GLU A 460 -3.15 0.93 1.01
N VAL A 461 -2.11 0.92 1.86
CA VAL A 461 -1.60 2.12 2.52
C VAL A 461 -1.11 3.12 1.47
N HIS A 462 -0.17 2.72 0.62
CA HIS A 462 0.18 3.49 -0.58
C HIS A 462 -0.73 3.07 -1.73
N ASP A 463 -1.93 3.65 -1.79
CA ASP A 463 -2.93 3.31 -2.80
C ASP A 463 -2.58 3.84 -4.19
N VAL A 464 -3.24 3.29 -5.20
CA VAL A 464 -3.02 3.64 -6.60
C VAL A 464 -3.59 5.04 -6.92
N GLY A 465 -2.89 5.78 -7.78
CA GLY A 465 -3.35 7.04 -8.38
C GLY A 465 -3.52 6.95 -9.90
N ASP A 466 -4.31 7.86 -10.50
CA ASP A 466 -4.53 7.97 -11.96
C ASP A 466 -3.32 8.62 -12.68
N GLY A 467 -2.13 8.03 -12.50
CA GLY A 467 -0.89 8.55 -13.09
C GLY A 467 0.38 8.29 -12.28
N GLY A 468 0.24 7.92 -11.00
CA GLY A 468 1.33 7.71 -10.03
C GLY A 468 0.92 8.12 -8.61
N ALA A 469 1.87 8.21 -7.69
CA ALA A 469 1.65 8.79 -6.35
C ALA A 469 1.18 10.26 -6.44
N LEU A 470 0.50 10.78 -5.40
CA LEU A 470 0.07 12.18 -5.29
C LEU A 470 1.20 13.16 -5.62
N LEU A 471 2.41 12.82 -5.16
CA LEU A 471 3.67 13.42 -5.56
C LEU A 471 4.50 12.35 -6.29
N SER A 472 4.27 12.19 -7.59
CA SER A 472 5.04 11.23 -8.40
C SER A 472 6.43 11.81 -8.74
N LEU A 473 7.45 11.43 -7.98
CA LEU A 473 8.87 11.64 -8.32
C LEU A 473 9.31 10.90 -9.60
N ASN A 474 8.47 10.02 -10.16
CA ASN A 474 8.81 9.07 -11.22
C ASN A 474 8.60 9.55 -12.67
N ARG A 475 8.23 10.81 -12.93
CA ARG A 475 7.95 11.28 -14.31
C ARG A 475 8.78 12.48 -14.78
N ILE A 476 9.92 12.76 -14.17
CA ILE A 476 10.99 13.43 -14.94
C ILE A 476 11.52 12.37 -15.91
N GLN A 477 11.20 12.55 -17.19
CA GLN A 477 11.60 11.70 -18.29
C GLN A 477 13.12 11.46 -18.21
N TYR A 478 13.52 10.23 -17.86
CA TYR A 478 14.88 9.77 -18.13
C TYR A 478 15.04 9.79 -19.65
N ASP A 479 15.67 10.84 -20.19
CA ASP A 479 16.24 10.78 -21.52
C ASP A 479 17.45 9.82 -21.46
N MET A 480 17.18 8.52 -21.67
CA MET A 480 18.23 7.50 -21.79
C MET A 480 19.10 7.68 -23.05
N SER A 481 18.90 8.71 -23.87
CA SER A 481 19.75 8.98 -25.03
C SER A 481 20.97 9.84 -24.74
N ALA A 482 21.04 10.49 -23.56
CA ALA A 482 22.06 11.50 -23.28
C ALA A 482 22.88 11.22 -22.01
N THR A 483 23.46 10.02 -21.90
CA THR A 483 24.80 9.80 -21.29
C THR A 483 25.14 8.32 -21.36
N THR A 484 25.87 7.91 -22.40
CA THR A 484 26.71 6.71 -22.33
C THR A 484 27.82 6.95 -21.31
N LEU A 485 27.63 6.43 -20.10
CA LEU A 485 28.72 6.05 -19.23
C LEU A 485 28.50 4.60 -18.81
N ASP A 486 29.45 3.75 -19.24
CA ASP A 486 29.53 2.32 -18.96
C ASP A 486 29.30 2.02 -17.48
N ILE A 487 28.14 1.44 -17.16
CA ILE A 487 27.89 0.79 -15.88
C ILE A 487 28.11 -0.71 -16.09
N LYS A 488 29.24 -1.23 -15.61
CA LYS A 488 29.34 -2.65 -15.30
C LYS A 488 28.37 -2.94 -14.15
N GLN A 489 27.25 -3.58 -14.45
CA GLN A 489 26.30 -4.08 -13.44
C GLN A 489 27.02 -5.03 -12.46
N PRO A 490 26.85 -4.89 -11.13
CA PRO A 490 27.13 -5.97 -10.20
C PRO A 490 26.10 -7.09 -10.42
N GLN A 491 26.57 -8.33 -10.61
CA GLN A 491 25.79 -9.51 -10.98
C GLN A 491 24.96 -10.12 -9.82
N THR A 492 24.25 -9.31 -9.04
CA THR A 492 23.38 -9.84 -7.97
C THR A 492 22.05 -9.09 -7.94
N ALA A 493 21.23 -9.30 -8.96
CA ALA A 493 19.80 -8.96 -8.92
C ALA A 493 19.03 -10.14 -8.30
N SER A 494 18.32 -9.88 -7.20
CA SER A 494 17.33 -10.84 -6.69
C SER A 494 16.12 -10.90 -7.65
N PRO A 495 15.48 -12.08 -7.81
CA PRO A 495 14.34 -12.23 -8.71
C PRO A 495 13.04 -11.98 -7.97
N ALA A 496 12.78 -10.73 -7.57
CA ALA A 496 11.46 -10.29 -7.13
C ALA A 496 11.20 -8.91 -7.71
N GLY A 497 10.26 -8.83 -8.65
CA GLY A 497 9.85 -7.59 -9.29
C GLY A 497 8.99 -6.72 -8.37
N GLU A 498 9.57 -6.24 -7.28
CA GLU A 498 9.10 -5.09 -6.53
C GLU A 498 9.86 -3.86 -7.07
N TYR A 499 9.17 -3.01 -7.82
CA TYR A 499 9.67 -1.68 -8.12
C TYR A 499 9.62 -0.88 -6.83
N ASN A 500 10.67 -1.00 -6.02
CA ASN A 500 10.84 -0.19 -4.84
C ASN A 500 11.24 1.21 -5.34
N MET A 501 10.29 2.16 -5.30
CA MET A 501 10.42 3.52 -5.85
C MET A 501 11.62 4.30 -5.28
N LEU A 502 12.14 3.86 -4.13
CA LEU A 502 13.29 4.45 -3.45
C LEU A 502 14.65 3.87 -3.89
N TYR A 503 14.73 2.57 -4.23
CA TYR A 503 16.01 1.86 -4.34
C TYR A 503 16.62 1.82 -5.76
N GLY A 504 15.92 2.36 -6.75
CA GLY A 504 16.42 2.48 -8.13
C GLY A 504 17.15 3.79 -8.43
N MET A 505 17.15 4.75 -7.49
CA MET A 505 17.81 6.06 -7.66
C MET A 505 19.22 6.03 -7.08
N THR A 506 20.18 6.65 -7.77
CA THR A 506 21.46 6.98 -7.13
C THR A 506 21.21 8.04 -6.05
N GLU A 507 21.97 8.03 -4.94
CA GLU A 507 21.85 9.01 -3.84
C GLU A 507 21.81 10.47 -4.35
N ARG A 508 22.58 10.77 -5.41
CA ARG A 508 22.61 12.09 -6.06
C ARG A 508 21.36 12.43 -6.89
N ALA A 509 20.70 11.44 -7.49
CA ALA A 509 19.45 11.65 -8.22
C ALA A 509 18.28 11.92 -7.26
N TRP A 510 18.28 11.23 -6.11
CA TRP A 510 17.30 11.43 -5.05
C TRP A 510 17.33 12.86 -4.48
N LEU A 511 18.53 13.38 -4.16
CA LEU A 511 18.73 14.75 -3.68
C LEU A 511 18.33 15.83 -4.71
N LYS A 512 18.53 15.57 -6.01
CA LYS A 512 18.10 16.50 -7.07
C LYS A 512 16.58 16.57 -7.20
N ASN A 513 15.88 15.45 -7.13
CA ASN A 513 14.45 15.41 -7.48
C ASN A 513 13.55 16.19 -6.50
N PHE A 514 13.84 16.20 -5.20
CA PHE A 514 13.06 17.00 -4.24
C PHE A 514 13.32 18.50 -4.36
N HIS A 515 14.56 18.88 -4.66
CA HIS A 515 14.91 20.28 -4.92
C HIS A 515 14.18 20.83 -6.16
N GLU A 516 13.90 19.98 -7.15
CA GLU A 516 13.14 20.35 -8.35
C GLU A 516 11.62 20.41 -8.13
N ILE A 517 11.03 19.67 -7.17
CA ILE A 517 9.59 19.79 -6.82
C ILE A 517 9.24 21.21 -6.37
N LEU A 518 10.15 21.84 -5.63
CA LEU A 518 10.01 23.21 -5.13
C LEU A 518 10.26 24.28 -6.20
N LYS A 519 10.78 23.90 -7.38
CA LYS A 519 10.98 24.81 -8.51
C LYS A 519 9.74 24.85 -9.41
N GLU A 520 9.48 26.02 -9.99
CA GLU A 520 8.21 26.37 -10.65
C GLU A 520 7.96 25.64 -11.99
N ASP A 521 8.93 24.90 -12.55
CA ASP A 521 8.89 24.51 -13.98
C ASP A 521 8.62 23.02 -14.30
N ILE A 522 8.29 22.17 -13.32
CA ILE A 522 7.88 20.79 -13.64
C ILE A 522 6.36 20.71 -13.74
N LEU A 523 5.88 20.85 -14.97
CA LEU A 523 4.55 20.39 -15.44
C LEU A 523 4.46 18.85 -15.33
N SER A 524 4.53 18.32 -14.11
CA SER A 524 3.96 17.01 -13.81
C SER A 524 2.45 17.18 -13.78
N PRO A 525 1.64 16.27 -14.33
CA PRO A 525 0.22 16.21 -14.03
C PRO A 525 0.06 15.91 -12.54
N THR A 526 0.13 16.95 -11.73
CA THR A 526 -0.07 16.93 -10.29
C THR A 526 -1.54 16.63 -10.03
N SER A 527 -1.81 15.84 -8.99
CA SER A 527 -3.18 15.43 -8.70
C SER A 527 -3.98 16.62 -8.19
N ILE A 528 -4.90 17.09 -9.02
CA ILE A 528 -5.99 17.96 -8.58
C ILE A 528 -6.92 17.10 -7.72
N LEU A 529 -7.15 17.54 -6.49
CA LEU A 529 -8.01 16.82 -5.56
C LEU A 529 -9.45 16.81 -6.06
N ALA A 530 -10.11 15.66 -5.92
CA ALA A 530 -11.48 15.42 -6.33
C ALA A 530 -12.30 14.82 -5.18
N PRO A 531 -13.62 15.06 -5.14
CA PRO A 531 -14.49 14.48 -4.11
C PRO A 531 -14.36 12.95 -4.03
N ASN A 532 -14.45 12.43 -2.81
CA ASN A 532 -14.32 11.01 -2.47
C ASN A 532 -12.93 10.40 -2.72
N GLN A 533 -11.89 11.21 -2.88
CA GLN A 533 -10.52 10.75 -2.69
C GLN A 533 -10.21 10.70 -1.19
N VAL A 534 -9.41 9.72 -0.78
CA VAL A 534 -8.84 9.65 0.58
C VAL A 534 -7.33 9.71 0.45
N ILE A 535 -6.71 10.60 1.21
CA ILE A 535 -5.28 10.90 1.18
C ILE A 535 -4.74 11.01 2.61
N THR A 536 -3.46 10.71 2.82
CA THR A 536 -2.77 11.10 4.06
C THR A 536 -2.32 12.55 4.01
N VAL A 537 -2.25 13.19 5.17
CA VAL A 537 -1.51 14.45 5.39
C VAL A 537 -0.57 14.25 6.57
N GLU A 538 0.69 13.99 6.26
CA GLU A 538 1.71 13.44 7.15
C GLU A 538 3.02 14.25 7.17
N PRO A 539 3.00 15.58 7.40
CA PRO A 539 4.23 16.33 7.51
C PRO A 539 5.13 15.81 8.64
N GLY A 540 6.44 15.95 8.46
CA GLY A 540 7.41 15.63 9.49
C GLY A 540 8.71 16.40 9.38
N ILE A 541 9.38 16.56 10.53
CA ILE A 541 10.71 17.15 10.65
C ILE A 541 11.62 16.16 11.36
N TYR A 542 12.75 15.83 10.73
CA TYR A 542 13.68 14.79 11.14
C TYR A 542 15.10 15.33 11.24
N PHE A 543 15.84 14.85 12.24
CA PHE A 543 17.25 15.11 12.47
C PHE A 543 18.05 13.84 12.18
N SER A 544 17.95 13.33 10.96
CA SER A 544 18.74 12.17 10.52
C SER A 544 20.18 12.59 10.25
N ARG A 545 21.13 12.04 11.01
CA ARG A 545 22.58 12.30 10.81
C ARG A 545 23.02 11.91 9.40
N TYR A 546 22.49 10.81 8.86
CA TYR A 546 22.81 10.34 7.52
C TYR A 546 22.29 11.33 6.47
N ALA A 547 21.01 11.68 6.51
CA ALA A 547 20.43 12.62 5.54
C ALA A 547 21.10 14.00 5.62
N LEU A 548 21.22 14.57 6.83
CA LEU A 548 21.89 15.85 7.04
C LEU A 548 23.34 15.81 6.56
N GLY A 549 24.07 14.71 6.78
CA GLY A 549 25.42 14.53 6.23
C GLY A 549 25.48 14.74 4.72
N LEU A 550 24.55 14.16 3.96
CA LEU A 550 24.47 14.31 2.51
C LEU A 550 24.14 15.76 2.08
N PHE A 551 23.19 16.41 2.77
CA PHE A 551 22.81 17.79 2.43
C PHE A 551 23.90 18.81 2.80
N LEU A 552 24.70 18.53 3.84
CA LEU A 552 25.77 19.41 4.29
C LEU A 552 26.97 19.43 3.32
N GLU A 553 27.13 18.41 2.47
CA GLU A 553 28.13 18.42 1.39
C GLU A 553 27.82 19.47 0.31
N ASN A 554 26.55 19.83 0.14
CA ASN A 554 26.13 20.83 -0.84
C ASN A 554 26.26 22.24 -0.26
N LYS A 555 27.26 23.01 -0.70
CA LYS A 555 27.52 24.38 -0.25
C LYS A 555 26.39 25.37 -0.49
N ASP A 556 25.53 25.12 -1.48
CA ASP A 556 24.38 25.99 -1.78
C ASP A 556 23.25 25.81 -0.76
N ILE A 557 23.20 24.65 -0.09
CA ILE A 557 22.22 24.33 0.95
C ILE A 557 22.83 24.53 2.34
N SER A 558 24.03 24.00 2.57
CA SER A 558 24.67 23.94 3.90
C SER A 558 24.96 25.31 4.50
N LYS A 559 25.14 26.35 3.67
CA LYS A 559 25.27 27.74 4.12
C LYS A 559 24.05 28.25 4.89
N TYR A 560 22.89 27.62 4.72
CA TYR A 560 21.65 27.95 5.42
C TYR A 560 21.39 27.09 6.66
N ILE A 561 22.22 26.09 6.96
CA ILE A 561 22.00 25.15 8.08
C ILE A 561 22.98 25.41 9.22
N ASN A 562 22.45 25.66 10.42
CA ASN A 562 23.26 25.91 11.61
C ASN A 562 23.75 24.60 12.24
N VAL A 563 24.84 24.04 11.69
CA VAL A 563 25.36 22.72 12.09
C VAL A 563 25.60 22.59 13.61
N PRO A 564 26.25 23.56 14.30
CA PRO A 564 26.44 23.45 15.75
C PRO A 564 25.13 23.39 16.56
N LEU A 565 24.03 23.93 16.04
CA LEU A 565 22.75 23.91 16.74
C LEU A 565 22.06 22.54 16.64
N LEU A 566 22.35 21.77 15.59
CA LEU A 566 21.72 20.46 15.35
C LEU A 566 21.98 19.46 16.48
N ASP A 567 23.10 19.61 17.21
CA ASP A 567 23.45 18.76 18.35
C ASP A 567 22.39 18.74 19.45
N LYS A 568 21.58 19.80 19.57
CA LYS A 568 20.47 19.85 20.53
C LYS A 568 19.27 19.01 20.10
N TYR A 569 19.09 18.81 18.79
CA TYR A 569 17.89 18.21 18.21
C TYR A 569 18.07 16.76 17.77
N TYR A 570 19.30 16.24 17.64
CA TYR A 570 19.50 14.84 17.24
C TYR A 570 18.78 13.84 18.15
N ALA A 571 18.75 14.09 19.47
CA ALA A 571 18.05 13.22 20.43
C ALA A 571 16.52 13.23 20.28
N VAL A 572 15.94 14.23 19.60
CA VAL A 572 14.52 14.26 19.22
C VAL A 572 14.27 13.17 18.16
N GLY A 573 15.25 12.93 17.28
CA GLY A 573 15.14 12.05 16.12
C GLY A 573 14.24 12.62 15.05
N GLY A 574 12.94 12.72 15.34
CA GLY A 574 11.97 13.36 14.46
C GLY A 574 10.58 13.42 15.06
N VAL A 575 9.74 14.23 14.41
CA VAL A 575 8.30 14.31 14.69
C VAL A 575 7.57 14.16 13.37
N ARG A 576 6.57 13.28 13.34
CA ARG A 576 5.56 13.18 12.29
C ARG A 576 4.17 13.18 12.91
N ILE A 577 3.22 13.81 12.23
CA ILE A 577 1.80 13.78 12.62
C ILE A 577 1.00 13.55 11.33
N GLU A 578 0.19 12.51 11.33
CA GLU A 578 -0.49 12.03 10.13
C GLU A 578 -1.95 11.73 10.40
N ASP A 579 -2.80 12.20 9.48
CA ASP A 579 -4.23 11.94 9.47
C ASP A 579 -4.68 11.49 8.07
N ASP A 580 -5.63 10.55 8.04
CA ASP A 580 -6.38 10.13 6.87
C ASP A 580 -7.51 11.13 6.57
N ILE A 581 -7.42 11.80 5.43
CA ILE A 581 -8.33 12.88 5.03
C ILE A 581 -9.16 12.48 3.81
N LEU A 582 -10.48 12.50 3.96
CA LEU A 582 -11.43 12.39 2.86
C LEU A 582 -11.70 13.77 2.26
N VAL A 583 -11.52 13.91 0.95
CA VAL A 583 -11.95 15.11 0.20
C VAL A 583 -13.48 15.05 0.02
N THR A 584 -14.22 16.00 0.59
CA THR A 584 -15.68 16.12 0.42
C THR A 584 -16.02 17.01 -0.78
N GLU A 585 -17.30 17.24 -1.06
CA GLU A 585 -17.74 18.10 -2.17
C GLU A 585 -17.35 19.58 -2.00
N ASP A 586 -17.18 20.03 -0.77
CA ASP A 586 -16.95 21.43 -0.39
C ASP A 586 -15.75 21.65 0.54
N GLY A 587 -15.00 20.59 0.86
CA GLY A 587 -13.89 20.64 1.80
C GLY A 587 -13.27 19.28 2.06
N TYR A 588 -13.18 18.94 3.35
CA TYR A 588 -12.61 17.68 3.82
C TYR A 588 -13.33 17.14 5.06
N GLU A 589 -13.19 15.84 5.29
CA GLU A 589 -13.51 15.15 6.53
C GLU A 589 -12.23 14.47 7.02
N ASN A 590 -11.85 14.70 8.27
CA ASN A 590 -10.75 13.96 8.90
C ASN A 590 -11.30 12.63 9.44
N LEU A 591 -10.86 11.51 8.85
CA LEU A 591 -11.29 10.18 9.27
C LEU A 591 -10.57 9.73 10.55
N THR A 592 -9.41 10.32 10.85
CA THR A 592 -8.57 9.96 11.98
C THR A 592 -9.06 10.63 13.25
N THR A 593 -9.50 9.79 14.20
CA THR A 593 -9.95 10.21 15.54
C THR A 593 -8.91 9.97 16.63
N ALA A 594 -7.71 9.51 16.26
CA ALA A 594 -6.62 9.29 17.20
C ALA A 594 -6.22 10.63 17.87
N PRO A 595 -6.11 10.71 19.20
CA PRO A 595 -5.77 11.95 19.88
C PRO A 595 -4.36 12.43 19.52
N LYS A 596 -4.18 13.75 19.38
CA LYS A 596 -2.89 14.44 19.21
C LYS A 596 -2.86 15.68 20.11
N GLY A 597 -1.71 16.34 20.18
CA GLY A 597 -1.50 17.57 20.94
C GLY A 597 -1.90 17.40 22.40
N GLN A 598 -2.65 18.38 22.91
CA GLN A 598 -3.08 18.39 24.31
C GLN A 598 -3.92 17.16 24.67
N ALA A 599 -4.83 16.71 23.79
CA ALA A 599 -5.67 15.55 24.08
C ALA A 599 -4.86 14.25 24.28
N ALA A 600 -3.76 14.09 23.55
CA ALA A 600 -2.85 12.97 23.77
C ALA A 600 -2.10 13.10 25.11
N LEU A 601 -1.67 14.30 25.47
CA LEU A 601 -1.01 14.57 26.75
C LEU A 601 -1.94 14.36 27.94
N ASP A 602 -3.21 14.74 27.83
CA ASP A 602 -4.21 14.53 28.87
C ASP A 602 -4.36 13.02 29.14
N ILE A 603 -4.47 12.21 28.08
CA ILE A 603 -4.55 10.74 28.22
C ILE A 603 -3.30 10.13 28.86
N ILE A 604 -2.10 10.60 28.49
CA ILE A 604 -0.85 10.10 29.06
C ILE A 604 -0.75 10.45 30.56
N ASN A 605 -1.18 11.64 30.95
CA ASN A 605 -1.04 12.15 32.31
C ASN A 605 -2.20 11.72 33.23
N ASP A 606 -3.40 11.48 32.69
CA ASP A 606 -4.54 10.97 33.45
C ASP A 606 -4.35 9.50 33.86
N ALA A 607 -3.55 8.73 33.11
CA ALA A 607 -3.19 7.36 33.48
C ALA A 607 -2.47 7.26 34.85
N ASP A 608 -1.95 8.36 35.39
CA ASP A 608 -1.38 8.44 36.74
C ASP A 608 -2.44 8.41 37.86
N ALA A 609 -3.71 8.73 37.56
CA ALA A 609 -4.78 8.73 38.56
C ALA A 609 -5.25 7.31 38.94
N ASP A 610 -4.89 6.31 38.14
CA ASP A 610 -5.41 4.93 38.20
C ASP A 610 -4.37 3.91 38.74
N GLU A 611 -3.31 4.41 39.41
CA GLU A 611 -2.17 3.63 39.97
C GLU A 611 -2.57 2.40 40.82
N GLY A 612 -3.80 2.35 41.34
CA GLY A 612 -4.30 1.25 42.18
C GLY A 612 -4.71 -0.04 41.44
N HIS A 613 -4.88 -0.02 40.11
CA HIS A 613 -5.53 -1.14 39.39
C HIS A 613 -4.75 -1.71 38.19
N VAL A 614 -3.59 -1.13 37.86
CA VAL A 614 -2.92 -1.31 36.54
C VAL A 614 -1.65 -2.18 36.62
N ARG A 615 -1.50 -2.99 37.66
CA ARG A 615 -0.45 -4.03 37.75
C ARG A 615 -1.04 -5.44 37.60
N MET A 616 -1.68 -5.78 36.47
CA MET A 616 -1.74 -7.17 35.96
C MET A 616 -2.25 -7.18 34.52
N GLY A 617 -1.48 -7.80 33.62
CA GLY A 617 -1.64 -7.88 32.16
C GLY A 617 -2.90 -8.56 31.62
N ARG A 618 -4.10 -8.07 31.99
CA ARG A 618 -5.37 -8.39 31.31
C ARG A 618 -6.29 -7.20 31.06
N LYS A 619 -6.12 -6.07 31.76
CA LYS A 619 -7.00 -4.89 31.60
C LYS A 619 -6.66 -3.98 30.42
N TRP A 620 -5.52 -4.13 29.75
CA TRP A 620 -5.16 -3.32 28.58
C TRP A 620 -5.92 -3.71 27.31
N PHE A 621 -6.49 -4.91 27.26
CA PHE A 621 -7.09 -5.50 26.06
C PHE A 621 -8.64 -5.60 26.11
N THR A 622 -9.25 -5.19 27.22
CA THR A 622 -10.71 -5.13 27.46
C THR A 622 -11.10 -3.70 27.74
#